data_AF-A0A2V7Q1K9-F1
#
_entry.id   AF-A0A2V7Q1K9-F1
#
_cell.length_a   1.000
_cell.length_b   1.000
_cell.length_c   1.000
_cell.angle_alpha   90.00
_cell.angle_beta   90.00
_cell.angle_gamma   90.00
#
_symmetry.space_group_name_H-M   'P 1'
#
loop_
_entity.id
_entity.type
_entity.pdbx_description
1 polymer ?
#
loop_
_entity_poly.entity_id
_entity_poly.type
_entity_poly.pdbx_seq_one_letter_code
_entity_poly.pdbx_strand_id
1 'polypeptide(L)' 'MSSGVTPELRWHAVGRRKVGVARVYLTPGSGKWNVNGRTLGDYFPRPSL' A
#
# COMPACT_ATOMS: atom_id res chain seq x y z
N MET A 1 -1.29 32.04 2.79
CA MET A 1 -2.10 30.83 3.08
C MET A 1 -1.13 29.71 3.36
N SER A 2 -1.15 29.22 4.60
CA SER A 2 -0.24 28.22 5.14
C SER A 2 -0.33 26.91 4.35
N SER A 3 0.75 26.51 3.68
CA SER A 3 0.96 25.10 3.31
C SER A 3 2.15 24.60 4.12
N GLY A 4 1.92 24.43 5.43
CA GLY A 4 2.82 23.70 6.30
C GLY A 4 3.05 22.30 5.71
N VAL A 5 4.31 21.96 5.49
CA VAL A 5 4.73 20.61 5.18
C VAL A 5 4.47 19.77 6.43
N THR A 6 3.29 19.16 6.52
CA THR A 6 3.06 18.06 7.46
C THR A 6 4.08 16.98 7.09
N PRO A 7 4.88 16.46 8.03
CA PRO A 7 5.76 15.35 7.73
C PRO A 7 4.89 14.23 7.18
N GLU A 8 5.08 13.88 5.92
CA GLU A 8 4.29 12.86 5.25
C GLU A 8 4.66 11.55 5.93
N LEU A 9 3.82 11.13 6.87
CA LEU A 9 4.04 9.94 7.67
C LEU A 9 3.93 8.73 6.74
N ARG A 10 5.07 8.33 6.18
CA ARG A 10 5.20 7.23 5.24
C ARG A 10 5.92 6.09 5.93
N TRP A 11 5.19 5.01 6.20
CA TRP A 11 5.81 3.79 6.70
C TRP A 11 6.24 2.92 5.54
N HIS A 12 7.45 2.40 5.62
CA HIS A 12 7.97 1.43 4.69
C HIS A 12 8.06 0.07 5.38
N ALA A 13 7.47 -0.94 4.78
CA ALA A 13 7.52 -2.31 5.27
C ALA A 13 7.85 -3.27 4.12
N VAL A 14 8.56 -4.35 4.45
CA VAL A 14 8.86 -5.43 3.52
C VAL A 14 8.30 -6.72 4.10
N GLY A 15 7.57 -7.47 3.28
CA GLY A 15 7.01 -8.78 3.65
C GLY A 15 7.43 -9.86 2.66
N ARG A 16 7.58 -11.10 3.14
CA ARG A 16 7.89 -12.26 2.32
C ARG A 16 6.97 -13.43 2.66
N ARG A 17 6.41 -14.10 1.66
CA ARG A 17 5.67 -15.37 1.79
C ARG A 17 6.11 -16.34 0.71
N LYS A 18 6.62 -17.51 1.10
CA LYS A 18 7.24 -18.49 0.18
C LYS A 18 8.31 -17.82 -0.70
N VAL A 19 8.07 -17.74 -2.00
CA VAL A 19 8.94 -17.10 -3.01
C VAL A 19 8.57 -15.64 -3.31
N GLY A 20 7.43 -15.15 -2.82
CA GLY A 20 6.95 -13.80 -3.08
C GLY A 20 7.48 -12.77 -2.08
N VAL A 21 7.83 -11.58 -2.57
CA VAL A 21 8.29 -10.42 -1.78
C VAL A 21 7.40 -9.23 -2.10
N ALA A 22 6.91 -8.54 -1.06
CA ALA A 22 6.14 -7.31 -1.16
C ALA A 22 6.88 -6.15 -0.50
N ARG A 23 6.95 -5.01 -1.19
CA ARG A 23 7.42 -3.73 -0.64
C ARG A 23 6.21 -2.81 -0.53
N VAL A 24 5.92 -2.36 0.67
CA VAL A 24 4.69 -1.63 0.99
C VAL A 24 5.05 -0.26 1.52
N TYR A 25 4.39 0.75 0.97
CA TYR A 25 4.40 2.12 1.47
C TYR A 25 3.01 2.43 2.01
N LEU A 26 2.93 2.77 3.29
CA LEU A 26 1.68 3.14 3.95
C LEU A 26 1.71 4.63 4.28
N THR A 27 0.65 5.32 3.89
CA THR A 27 0.37 6.72 4.23
C THR A 27 -0.95 6.81 4.97
N PRO A 28 -1.09 7.65 6.01
CA PRO A 28 -2.40 7.92 6.62
C PRO A 28 -3.31 8.59 5.58
N GLY A 29 -4.53 8.10 5.40
CA GLY A 29 -5.45 8.64 4.41
C GLY A 29 -6.69 7.78 4.14
N SER A 30 -7.25 7.93 2.94
CA SER A 30 -8.53 7.37 2.46
C SER A 30 -8.63 5.83 2.42
N GLY A 31 -7.60 5.08 2.84
CA GLY A 31 -7.62 3.61 2.81
C GLY A 31 -7.68 3.01 1.40
N LYS A 32 -7.23 3.73 0.37
CA LYS A 32 -7.14 3.22 -1.01
C LYS A 32 -5.91 2.33 -1.15
N TRP A 33 -6.10 1.13 -1.71
CA TRP A 33 -5.02 0.17 -1.97
C TRP A 33 -4.77 0.04 -3.46
N ASN A 34 -3.50 0.13 -3.85
CA ASN A 34 -3.05 -0.07 -5.22
C ASN A 34 -1.83 -1.01 -5.21
N VAL A 35 -1.90 -2.09 -5.98
CA VAL A 35 -0.83 -3.08 -6.12
C VAL A 35 -0.33 -3.02 -7.57
N ASN A 36 0.84 -2.41 -7.79
CA ASN A 36 1.47 -2.27 -9.11
C ASN A 36 0.54 -1.67 -10.19
N GLY A 37 -0.31 -0.71 -9.82
CA GLY A 37 -1.27 -0.08 -10.74
C GLY A 37 -2.64 -0.78 -10.82
N ARG A 38 -2.85 -1.87 -10.08
CA ARG A 38 -4.10 -2.64 -10.04
C ARG A 38 -4.82 -2.45 -8.72
N THR A 39 -6.15 -2.52 -8.75
CA THR A 39 -6.94 -2.55 -7.51
C THR A 39 -6.77 -3.88 -6.79
N LEU A 40 -7.12 -3.92 -5.51
CA LEU A 40 -7.01 -5.15 -4.72
C LEU A 40 -7.84 -6.31 -5.31
N GLY A 41 -9.03 -6.02 -5.83
CA GLY A 41 -9.91 -7.03 -6.45
C GLY A 41 -9.34 -7.60 -7.75
N ASP A 42 -8.70 -6.75 -8.57
CA ASP A 42 -8.09 -7.20 -9.83
C ASP A 42 -6.83 -8.04 -9.58
N TYR A 43 -6.06 -7.70 -8.54
CA TYR A 43 -4.83 -8.42 -8.21
C TYR A 43 -5.11 -9.74 -7.46
N PHE A 44 -6.11 -9.76 -6.58
CA PHE A 44 -6.57 -10.94 -5.86
C PHE A 44 -8.02 -11.28 -6.24
N PRO A 45 -8.23 -12.02 -7.34
CA PRO A 45 -9.56 -12.30 -7.85
C PRO A 45 -10.36 -13.30 -6.99
N ARG A 46 -9.68 -13.99 -6.06
CA ARG A 46 -10.33 -14.91 -5.12
C ARG A 46 -10.57 -14.19 -3.79
N PRO A 47 -11.79 -14.26 -3.23
CA PRO A 47 -12.08 -13.66 -1.93
C PRO A 47 -11.33 -14.32 -0.76
N SER A 48 -10.79 -15.53 -0.94
CA SER A 48 -9.94 -16.22 0.05
C SER A 48 -8.62 -16.68 -0.56
N LEU A 49 -7.54 -16.57 0.23
CA LEU A 49 -6.13 -16.86 -0.09
C LEU A 49 -5.66 -18.25 0.35
#